data_AF-A0AAP5V094-F1
#
_entry.id   AF-A0AAP5V094-F1
#
_cell.length_a   1.000
_cell.length_b   1.000
_cell.length_c   1.000
_cell.angle_alpha   90.00
_cell.angle_beta   90.00
_cell.angle_gamma   90.00
#
_symmetry.space_group_name_H-M   'P 1'
#
loop_
_entity.id
_entity.type
_entity.pdbx_description
1 polymer ?
#
loop_
_entity_poly.entity_id
_entity_poly.type
_entity_poly.pdbx_seq_one_letter_code
_entity_poly.pdbx_strand_id
1 'polypeptide(L)'
;MKSIKEIIAQDPVFLNDWSNKEEVLSDFDGEQWNYDSDKKVDRNINILFASYGQENYSGDAWVLFEKDGELYEVNGSHCSCYGLEGQFSPEVVVLAELENRLVNGTFGEDDWSDNNFKKELCQFLGVRFELNREEF
;
A
#
# COMPACT_ATOMS: atom_id res chain seq x y z
N MET A 1 -12.90 10.22 -9.66
CA MET A 1 -12.59 8.92 -9.05
C MET A 1 -13.49 7.83 -9.61
N LYS A 2 -12.97 6.60 -9.76
CA LYS A 2 -13.71 5.38 -10.09
C LYS A 2 -14.56 4.93 -8.90
N SER A 3 -15.65 4.21 -9.18
CA SER A 3 -16.46 3.53 -8.17
C SER A 3 -15.75 2.31 -7.60
N ILE A 4 -16.18 1.82 -6.42
CA ILE A 4 -15.65 0.60 -5.80
C ILE A 4 -15.69 -0.59 -6.77
N LYS A 5 -16.79 -0.77 -7.51
CA LYS A 5 -16.92 -1.87 -8.49
C LYS A 5 -15.91 -1.76 -9.62
N GLU A 6 -15.67 -0.55 -10.12
CA GLU A 6 -14.66 -0.31 -11.15
C GLU A 6 -13.26 -0.52 -10.60
N ILE A 7 -12.99 -0.13 -9.34
CA ILE A 7 -11.71 -0.32 -8.67
C ILE A 7 -11.38 -1.82 -8.53
N ILE A 8 -12.32 -2.62 -8.04
CA ILE A 8 -12.17 -4.07 -7.81
C ILE A 8 -11.97 -4.85 -9.12
N ALA A 9 -12.55 -4.38 -10.23
CA ALA A 9 -12.50 -5.06 -11.52
C ALA A 9 -11.20 -4.84 -12.31
N GLN A 10 -10.26 -4.06 -11.77
CA GLN A 10 -8.99 -3.77 -12.43
C GLN A 10 -7.95 -4.86 -12.16
N ASP A 11 -6.96 -4.93 -13.06
CA ASP A 11 -5.74 -5.68 -12.79
C ASP A 11 -4.98 -5.04 -11.61
N PRO A 12 -4.38 -5.85 -10.72
CA PRO A 12 -3.65 -5.36 -9.57
C PRO A 12 -2.36 -4.66 -10.00
N VAL A 13 -1.97 -3.65 -9.23
CA VAL A 13 -0.73 -2.89 -9.43
C VAL A 13 0.21 -3.15 -8.26
N PHE A 14 1.41 -3.65 -8.56
CA PHE A 14 2.50 -3.82 -7.60
C PHE A 14 3.66 -2.93 -8.04
N LEU A 15 4.21 -2.17 -7.10
CA LEU A 15 5.24 -1.17 -7.36
C LEU A 15 6.46 -1.35 -6.45
N ASN A 16 7.55 -0.75 -6.90
CA ASN A 16 8.82 -0.66 -6.19
C ASN A 16 9.36 -2.06 -5.87
N ASP A 17 9.48 -2.43 -4.60
CA ASP A 17 10.06 -3.71 -4.19
C ASP A 17 9.10 -4.91 -4.34
N TRP A 18 7.84 -4.67 -4.70
CA TRP A 18 6.85 -5.72 -4.91
C TRP A 18 6.46 -5.89 -6.37
N SER A 19 6.32 -7.15 -6.77
CA SER A 19 5.93 -7.56 -8.13
C SER A 19 4.66 -8.42 -8.17
N ASN A 20 4.24 -8.98 -7.03
CA ASN A 20 3.10 -9.87 -6.96
C ASN A 20 2.51 -9.98 -5.54
N LYS A 21 1.31 -10.58 -5.45
CA LYS A 21 0.57 -10.78 -4.20
C LYS A 21 1.35 -11.57 -3.15
N GLU A 22 2.09 -12.61 -3.53
CA GLU A 22 2.75 -13.48 -2.56
C GLU A 22 3.90 -12.77 -1.84
N GLU A 23 4.64 -11.90 -2.53
CA GLU A 23 5.67 -11.05 -1.91
C GLU A 23 5.06 -10.13 -0.84
N VAL A 24 3.96 -9.45 -1.17
CA VAL A 24 3.24 -8.58 -0.22
C VAL A 24 2.83 -9.38 1.03
N LEU A 25 2.17 -10.52 0.85
CA LEU A 25 1.67 -11.30 1.98
C LEU A 25 2.83 -11.89 2.81
N SER A 26 3.91 -12.34 2.17
CA SER A 26 5.07 -12.93 2.83
C SER A 26 5.88 -11.92 3.66
N ASP A 27 5.96 -10.66 3.23
CA ASP A 27 6.68 -9.64 4.01
C ASP A 27 5.90 -9.27 5.28
N PHE A 28 4.57 -9.25 5.20
CA PHE A 28 3.72 -8.97 6.37
C PHE A 28 3.54 -10.17 7.30
N ASP A 29 3.54 -11.40 6.78
CA ASP A 29 3.39 -12.60 7.60
C ASP A 29 4.68 -12.96 8.37
N GLY A 30 5.84 -12.57 7.84
CA GLY A 30 7.14 -12.83 8.44
C GLY A 30 7.55 -14.30 8.46
N GLU A 31 6.90 -15.16 7.65
CA GLU A 31 7.21 -16.59 7.55
C GLU A 31 8.67 -16.81 7.13
N GLN A 32 9.18 -15.98 6.21
CA GLN A 32 10.57 -16.03 5.74
C GLN A 32 11.60 -15.78 6.88
N TRP A 33 11.18 -15.10 7.94
CA TRP A 33 12.03 -14.75 9.09
C TRP A 33 11.76 -15.60 10.33
N ASN A 34 10.91 -16.64 10.21
CA ASN A 34 10.45 -17.45 11.33
C ASN A 34 9.84 -16.60 12.46
N TYR A 35 9.16 -15.51 12.08
CA TYR A 35 8.50 -14.61 13.01
C TYR A 35 7.11 -15.15 13.36
N ASP A 36 6.91 -15.52 14.62
CA ASP A 36 5.60 -16.00 15.09
C ASP A 36 4.72 -14.82 15.53
N SER A 37 3.99 -14.26 14.58
CA SER A 37 2.98 -13.23 14.82
C SER A 37 1.62 -13.84 15.17
N ASP A 38 0.96 -13.35 16.23
CA ASP A 38 -0.47 -13.59 16.50
C ASP A 38 -1.38 -12.93 15.43
N LYS A 39 -0.88 -11.89 14.76
CA LYS A 39 -1.56 -11.24 13.63
C LYS A 39 -1.20 -11.98 12.35
N LYS A 40 -1.95 -13.04 12.06
CA LYS A 40 -1.81 -13.78 10.81
C LYS A 40 -2.42 -12.99 9.65
N VAL A 41 -1.72 -12.99 8.52
CA VAL A 41 -2.20 -12.39 7.28
C VAL A 41 -3.33 -13.24 6.69
N ASP A 42 -4.44 -12.61 6.34
CA ASP A 42 -5.50 -13.28 5.59
C ASP A 42 -5.08 -13.40 4.12
N ARG A 43 -4.72 -14.62 3.68
CA ARG A 43 -4.31 -14.87 2.30
C ARG A 43 -5.48 -14.87 1.31
N ASN A 44 -6.73 -14.93 1.77
CA ASN A 44 -7.94 -14.92 0.94
C ASN A 44 -8.49 -13.51 0.66
N ILE A 45 -7.59 -12.56 0.40
CA ILE A 45 -7.91 -11.19 0.03
C ILE A 45 -7.56 -10.92 -1.43
N ASN A 46 -8.19 -9.91 -2.02
CA ASN A 46 -7.90 -9.45 -3.37
C ASN A 46 -7.06 -8.17 -3.31
N ILE A 47 -5.73 -8.28 -3.44
CA ILE A 47 -4.85 -7.09 -3.48
C ILE A 47 -5.09 -6.35 -4.79
N LEU A 48 -5.29 -5.04 -4.69
CA LEU A 48 -5.61 -4.16 -5.82
C LEU A 48 -4.45 -3.23 -6.15
N PHE A 49 -3.78 -2.71 -5.12
CA PHE A 49 -2.63 -1.83 -5.26
C PHE A 49 -1.69 -2.07 -4.09
N ALA A 50 -0.39 -2.21 -4.34
CA ALA A 50 0.60 -2.36 -3.29
C ALA A 50 1.91 -1.69 -3.69
N SER A 51 2.51 -0.96 -2.75
CA SER A 51 3.80 -0.31 -2.94
C SER A 51 4.63 -0.45 -1.68
N TYR A 52 5.88 -0.86 -1.85
CA TYR A 52 6.86 -0.94 -0.77
C TYR A 52 8.19 -0.40 -1.27
N GLY A 53 8.71 0.63 -0.61
CA GLY A 53 10.00 1.21 -0.92
C GLY A 53 10.95 1.11 0.27
N GLN A 54 12.24 0.95 -0.02
CA GLN A 54 13.29 0.95 0.97
C GLN A 54 14.49 1.79 0.53
N GLU A 55 14.90 2.73 1.39
CA GLU A 55 16.19 3.40 1.29
C GLU A 55 16.73 3.74 2.69
N ASN A 56 18.03 3.97 2.81
CA ASN A 56 18.63 4.42 4.08
C ASN A 56 18.29 3.51 5.30
N TYR A 57 18.17 2.20 5.06
CA TYR A 57 17.79 1.19 6.07
C TYR A 57 16.40 1.42 6.70
N SER A 58 15.52 2.15 6.01
CA SER A 58 14.18 2.49 6.46
C SER A 58 13.21 2.52 5.27
N GLY A 59 11.94 2.35 5.56
CA GLY A 59 10.95 2.47 4.51
C GLY A 59 9.59 2.06 4.95
N ASP A 60 8.68 2.08 4.00
CA ASP A 60 7.27 2.11 4.27
C ASP A 60 6.52 1.42 3.13
N ALA A 61 5.38 0.87 3.52
CA ALA A 61 4.55 0.07 2.65
C ALA A 61 3.10 0.50 2.79
N TRP A 62 2.40 0.50 1.66
CA TRP A 62 0.95 0.71 1.64
C TRP A 62 0.30 -0.30 0.70
N VAL A 63 -0.78 -0.91 1.17
CA VAL A 63 -1.54 -1.92 0.43
C VAL A 63 -3.01 -1.54 0.46
N LEU A 64 -3.65 -1.48 -0.71
CA LEU A 64 -5.10 -1.45 -0.89
C LEU A 64 -5.57 -2.81 -1.36
N PHE A 65 -6.57 -3.36 -0.69
CA PHE A 65 -7.18 -4.62 -1.07
C PHE A 65 -8.69 -4.62 -0.86
N GLU A 66 -9.35 -5.57 -1.50
CA GLU A 66 -10.76 -5.86 -1.30
C GLU A 66 -10.95 -7.14 -0.51
N LYS A 67 -11.97 -7.10 0.36
CA LYS A 67 -12.49 -8.26 1.07
C LYS A 67 -13.99 -8.07 1.28
N ASP A 68 -14.77 -9.09 0.91
CA ASP A 68 -16.23 -9.13 1.08
C ASP A 68 -16.99 -7.93 0.46
N GLY A 69 -16.45 -7.37 -0.64
CA GLY A 69 -16.98 -6.23 -1.37
C GLY A 69 -16.60 -4.86 -0.80
N GLU A 70 -15.81 -4.83 0.27
CA GLU A 70 -15.34 -3.62 0.94
C GLU A 70 -13.83 -3.41 0.73
N LEU A 71 -13.41 -2.14 0.75
CA LEU A 71 -12.00 -1.76 0.58
C LEU A 71 -11.32 -1.58 1.93
N TYR A 72 -10.10 -2.09 2.02
CA TYR A 72 -9.26 -2.01 3.19
C TYR A 72 -7.86 -1.54 2.80
N GLU A 73 -7.18 -0.87 3.72
CA GLU A 73 -5.77 -0.53 3.60
C GLU A 73 -4.94 -1.12 4.73
N VAL A 74 -3.68 -1.40 4.44
CA VAL A 74 -2.65 -1.72 5.43
C VAL A 74 -1.49 -0.77 5.23
N ASN A 75 -1.02 -0.21 6.33
CA ASN A 75 0.20 0.58 6.40
C ASN A 75 1.27 -0.27 7.10
N GLY A 76 2.48 -0.28 6.56
CA GLY A 76 3.63 -0.95 7.15
C GLY A 76 4.84 -0.02 7.14
N SER A 77 5.75 -0.23 8.08
CA SER A 77 7.04 0.48 8.11
C SER A 77 8.14 -0.48 8.51
N HIS A 78 9.30 -0.35 7.90
CA HIS A 78 10.49 -1.11 8.27
C HIS A 78 11.58 -0.18 8.78
N CYS A 79 12.50 -0.77 9.53
CA CYS A 79 13.74 -0.13 9.94
C CYS A 79 14.88 -1.16 9.87
N SER A 80 16.11 -0.71 10.12
CA SER A 80 17.31 -1.57 10.11
C SER A 80 17.23 -2.85 10.95
N CYS A 81 16.28 -2.95 11.88
CA CYS A 81 16.12 -4.07 12.80
C CYS A 81 14.93 -4.98 12.49
N TYR A 82 13.88 -4.47 11.82
CA TYR A 82 12.60 -5.17 11.64
C TYR A 82 11.98 -4.79 10.29
N GLY A 83 11.41 -5.77 9.59
CA GLY A 83 10.67 -5.60 8.35
C GLY A 83 9.21 -5.26 8.63
N LEU A 84 8.30 -5.80 7.81
CA LEU A 84 6.85 -5.57 7.88
C LEU A 84 6.11 -6.60 8.76
N GLU A 85 6.85 -7.50 9.41
CA GLU A 85 6.28 -8.69 10.04
C GLU A 85 5.33 -8.32 11.18
N GLY A 86 4.14 -8.92 11.19
CA GLY A 86 3.14 -8.68 12.22
C GLY A 86 2.47 -7.29 12.16
N GLN A 87 2.71 -6.52 11.09
CA GLN A 87 2.09 -5.20 10.90
C GLN A 87 0.80 -5.26 10.06
N PHE A 88 0.37 -6.45 9.62
CA PHE A 88 -0.88 -6.61 8.90
C PHE A 88 -2.09 -6.30 9.78
N SER A 89 -2.50 -5.03 9.77
CA SER A 89 -3.60 -4.48 10.57
C SER A 89 -4.53 -3.68 9.66
N PRO A 90 -5.48 -4.35 8.98
CA PRO A 90 -6.35 -3.69 8.01
C PRO A 90 -7.25 -2.62 8.62
N GLU A 91 -7.42 -1.52 7.89
CA GLU A 91 -8.34 -0.43 8.19
C GLU A 91 -9.31 -0.21 7.02
N VAL A 92 -10.57 0.14 7.31
CA VAL A 92 -11.57 0.39 6.26
C VAL A 92 -11.23 1.67 5.50
N VAL A 93 -11.27 1.59 4.17
CA VAL A 93 -11.00 2.76 3.31
C VAL A 93 -12.28 3.54 3.04
N VAL A 94 -12.22 4.84 3.35
CA VAL A 94 -13.22 5.82 2.91
C VAL A 94 -12.68 6.54 1.67
N LEU A 95 -13.28 6.29 0.49
CA LEU A 95 -12.78 6.83 -0.77
C LEU A 95 -12.61 8.36 -0.80
N ALA A 96 -13.51 9.10 -0.15
CA ALA A 96 -13.42 10.56 -0.05
C ALA A 96 -12.20 11.02 0.77
N GLU A 97 -11.82 10.25 1.80
CA GLU A 97 -10.63 10.53 2.60
C GLU A 97 -9.36 10.22 1.79
N LEU A 98 -9.33 9.08 1.11
CA LEU A 98 -8.21 8.70 0.24
C LEU A 98 -8.01 9.72 -0.90
N GLU A 99 -9.09 10.16 -1.54
CA GLU A 99 -9.03 11.23 -2.54
C GLU A 99 -8.51 12.54 -1.92
N ASN A 100 -8.97 12.91 -0.73
CA ASN A 100 -8.47 14.10 -0.04
C ASN A 100 -6.98 14.01 0.31
N ARG A 101 -6.50 12.84 0.76
CA ARG A 101 -5.06 12.57 1.02
C ARG A 101 -4.21 12.75 -0.24
N LEU A 102 -4.74 12.34 -1.40
CA LEU A 102 -4.07 12.49 -2.70
C LEU A 102 -4.11 13.93 -3.23
N VAL A 103 -5.25 14.60 -3.15
CA VAL A 103 -5.45 15.91 -3.79
C VAL A 103 -4.93 17.05 -2.93
N ASN A 104 -5.12 16.97 -1.61
CA ASN A 104 -4.79 18.05 -0.67
C ASN A 104 -3.62 17.69 0.27
N GLY A 105 -3.13 16.45 0.21
CA GLY A 105 -1.98 15.98 0.96
C GLY A 105 -0.84 15.49 0.07
N THR A 106 0.21 14.99 0.70
CA THR A 106 1.41 14.46 0.05
C THR A 106 1.40 12.92 0.02
N PHE A 107 0.22 12.29 0.08
CA PHE A 107 0.16 10.83 0.18
C PHE A 107 0.66 10.17 -1.09
N GLY A 108 1.62 9.24 -0.94
CA GLY A 108 2.32 8.57 -2.04
C GLY A 108 3.41 9.41 -2.70
N GLU A 109 3.75 10.58 -2.15
CA GLU A 109 4.95 11.35 -2.48
C GLU A 109 5.99 11.12 -1.39
N ASP A 110 7.09 10.49 -1.78
CA ASP A 110 8.18 10.13 -0.89
C ASP A 110 9.51 10.73 -1.36
N ASP A 111 10.34 11.11 -0.40
CA ASP A 111 11.69 11.64 -0.63
C ASP A 111 12.74 10.96 0.27
N TRP A 112 12.38 9.85 0.92
CA TRP A 112 13.20 9.23 1.94
C TRP A 112 13.46 7.74 1.73
N SER A 113 12.43 6.98 1.35
CA SER A 113 12.43 5.52 1.19
C SER A 113 12.32 5.09 -0.28
N ASP A 114 12.32 6.04 -1.22
CA ASP A 114 12.03 5.85 -2.65
C ASP A 114 10.66 5.18 -2.90
N ASN A 115 9.70 5.37 -1.99
CA ASN A 115 8.36 4.80 -2.11
C ASN A 115 7.36 5.74 -2.82
N ASN A 116 7.72 6.24 -4.01
CA ASN A 116 6.83 7.10 -4.78
C ASN A 116 5.78 6.28 -5.54
N PHE A 117 4.49 6.48 -5.23
CA PHE A 117 3.38 5.75 -5.87
C PHE A 117 2.15 6.61 -6.19
N LYS A 118 2.16 7.90 -5.85
CA LYS A 118 0.99 8.79 -6.00
C LYS A 118 0.46 8.83 -7.43
N LYS A 119 1.36 8.88 -8.43
CA LYS A 119 0.97 8.99 -9.84
C LYS A 119 0.19 7.76 -10.29
N GLU A 120 0.72 6.59 -10.00
CA GLU A 120 0.15 5.29 -10.31
C GLU A 120 -1.17 5.10 -9.57
N LEU A 121 -1.24 5.49 -8.29
CA LEU A 121 -2.46 5.43 -7.50
C LEU A 121 -3.54 6.37 -8.02
N CYS A 122 -3.20 7.61 -8.39
CA CYS A 122 -4.12 8.54 -9.03
C CYS A 122 -4.68 7.96 -10.34
N GLN A 123 -3.82 7.36 -11.18
CA GLN A 123 -4.25 6.69 -12.41
C GLN A 123 -5.16 5.49 -12.11
N PHE A 124 -4.78 4.66 -11.14
CA PHE A 124 -5.55 3.49 -10.72
C PHE A 124 -6.94 3.88 -10.21
N LEU A 125 -7.06 4.94 -9.41
CA LEU A 125 -8.32 5.43 -8.84
C LEU A 125 -9.09 6.38 -9.78
N GLY A 126 -8.51 6.82 -10.90
CA GLY A 126 -9.13 7.84 -11.75
C GLY A 126 -9.29 9.19 -11.05
N VAL A 127 -8.27 9.58 -10.27
CA VAL A 127 -8.11 10.89 -9.63
C VAL A 127 -7.10 11.70 -10.46
N ARG A 128 -7.27 13.01 -10.54
CA ARG A 128 -6.31 13.88 -11.23
C ARG A 128 -4.98 13.86 -10.49
N PHE A 129 -3.90 13.60 -11.20
CA PHE A 129 -2.55 13.70 -10.65
C PHE A 129 -2.07 15.15 -10.59
N GLU A 130 -1.49 15.52 -9.45
CA GLU A 130 -0.78 16.76 -9.18
C GLU A 130 0.22 16.47 -8.05
N LEU A 131 1.42 17.04 -8.12
CA LEU A 131 2.39 16.97 -7.02
C LEU A 131 2.09 18.06 -6.01
N ASN A 132 2.17 17.72 -4.73
CA ASN A 132 1.83 18.60 -3.62
C ASN A 132 3.06 19.03 -2.81
N ARG A 133 4.16 18.27 -2.83
CA ARG A 133 5.48 18.73 -2.36
C ARG A 133 6.08 19.73 -3.35
N GLU A 134 6.73 20.74 -2.79
CA GLU A 134 7.68 21.57 -3.53
C GLU A 134 8.99 20.79 -3.69
N GLU A 135 9.52 20.72 -4.93
CA GLU A 135 10.89 20.23 -5.16
C GLU A 135 11.86 21.25 -4.53
N PHE A 136 12.63 20.84 -3.52
CA PHE A 136 13.64 21.67 -2.86
C PHE A 136 15.01 21.57 -3.54
#